data_AF-A0AAU1D9U7-F1
#
_entry.id   AF-A0AAU1D9U7-F1
#
_cell.length_a   1.000
_cell.length_b   1.000
_cell.length_c   1.000
_cell.angle_alpha   90.00
_cell.angle_beta   90.00
_cell.angle_gamma   90.00
#
_symmetry.space_group_name_H-M   'P 1'
#
loop_
_entity.id
_entity.type
_entity.pdbx_description
1 polymer ?
#
loop_
_entity_poly.entity_id
_entity_poly.type
_entity_poly.pdbx_seq_one_letter_code
_entity_poly.pdbx_strand_id
1 'polypeptide(L)'
;MASLDDVSALRALLLGALLSGTNPKNLVLTASAATSIVEAGAHNVDLIVAVTVFVLVGSCTVLGAVIIHLFGGQRAASFLDSVRQFMITNSTVITAIVLLLLGANILGDGLTGLGR
;
A
#
# COMPACT_ATOMS: atom_id res chain seq x y z
N MET A 1 11.27 -18.64 -5.88
CA MET A 1 10.38 -17.93 -6.82
C MET A 1 9.39 -18.85 -7.55
N ALA A 2 9.31 -20.14 -7.20
CA ALA A 2 8.22 -21.01 -7.65
C ALA A 2 7.08 -20.98 -6.63
N SER A 3 5.83 -21.00 -7.10
CA SER A 3 4.55 -21.06 -6.34
C SER A 3 3.73 -19.79 -6.11
N LEU A 4 4.07 -18.61 -6.66
CA LEU A 4 3.13 -17.48 -6.63
C LEU A 4 2.12 -17.49 -7.79
N ASP A 5 2.42 -18.18 -8.88
CA ASP A 5 1.53 -18.26 -10.04
C ASP A 5 0.37 -19.25 -9.85
N ASP A 6 0.44 -20.11 -8.83
CA ASP A 6 -0.53 -21.18 -8.56
C ASP A 6 -1.25 -20.98 -7.21
N VAL A 7 -1.27 -19.74 -6.74
CA VAL A 7 -1.86 -19.40 -5.44
C VAL A 7 -3.37 -19.29 -5.62
N SER A 8 -4.13 -20.20 -5.01
CA SER A 8 -5.59 -20.09 -4.95
C SER A 8 -6.01 -18.72 -4.40
N ALA A 9 -7.16 -18.21 -4.86
CA ALA A 9 -7.65 -16.88 -4.46
C ALA A 9 -7.64 -16.66 -2.94
N LEU A 10 -7.97 -17.71 -2.17
CA LEU A 10 -7.93 -17.69 -0.71
C LEU A 10 -6.52 -17.48 -0.16
N ARG A 11 -5.52 -18.15 -0.75
CA ARG A 11 -4.13 -18.09 -0.30
C ARG A 11 -3.46 -16.78 -0.72
N ALA A 12 -3.89 -16.18 -1.84
CA ALA A 12 -3.47 -14.84 -2.24
C ALA A 12 -4.03 -13.77 -1.29
N LEU A 13 -5.29 -13.93 -0.87
CA LEU A 13 -5.92 -13.06 0.13
C LEU A 13 -5.21 -13.18 1.49
N LEU A 14 -4.90 -14.40 1.94
CA LEU A 14 -4.14 -14.62 3.17
C LEU A 14 -2.73 -14.03 3.10
N LEU A 15 -2.01 -14.23 1.98
CA LEU A 15 -0.70 -13.62 1.78
C LEU A 15 -0.77 -12.10 1.76
N GLY A 16 -1.79 -11.52 1.12
CA GLY A 16 -2.03 -10.08 1.14
C GLY A 16 -2.27 -9.57 2.55
N ALA A 17 -3.15 -10.22 3.33
CA ALA A 17 -3.43 -9.86 4.72
C ALA A 17 -2.18 -9.97 5.60
N LEU A 18 -1.43 -11.08 5.48
CA LEU A 18 -0.19 -11.28 6.21
C LEU A 18 0.87 -10.24 5.84
N LEU A 19 1.10 -10.00 4.54
CA LEU A 19 2.10 -9.03 4.08
C LEU A 19 1.70 -7.60 4.43
N SER A 20 0.41 -7.26 4.46
CA SER A 20 -0.06 -5.95 4.88
C SER A 20 0.15 -5.74 6.40
N GLY A 21 -0.12 -6.76 7.20
CA GLY A 21 0.03 -6.71 8.65
C GLY A 21 1.45 -6.93 9.19
N THR A 22 2.34 -7.58 8.43
CA THR A 22 3.73 -7.85 8.88
C THR A 22 4.74 -6.88 8.29
N ASN A 23 4.38 -6.10 7.26
CA ASN A 23 5.26 -5.11 6.68
C ASN A 23 5.22 -3.81 7.52
N PRO A 24 6.34 -3.39 8.13
CA PRO A 24 6.36 -2.23 9.02
C PRO A 24 5.86 -0.94 8.35
N LYS A 25 6.15 -0.77 7.06
CA LYS A 25 5.73 0.40 6.30
C LYS A 25 4.20 0.48 6.16
N ASN A 26 3.57 -0.66 5.85
CA ASN A 26 2.13 -0.73 5.67
C ASN A 26 1.40 -0.58 7.01
N LEU A 27 1.92 -1.19 8.07
CA LEU A 27 1.39 -1.03 9.42
C LEU A 27 1.39 0.44 9.85
N VAL A 28 2.51 1.12 9.71
CA VAL A 28 2.64 2.52 10.14
C VAL A 28 1.72 3.43 9.32
N LEU A 29 1.63 3.25 8.00
CA LEU A 29 0.69 3.99 7.14
C LEU A 29 -0.77 3.75 7.54
N THR A 30 -1.14 2.48 7.77
CA THR A 30 -2.53 2.11 8.11
C THR A 30 -2.90 2.61 9.50
N ALA A 31 -1.99 2.54 10.46
CA ALA A 31 -2.20 3.06 11.81
C ALA A 31 -2.39 4.57 11.79
N SER A 32 -1.54 5.31 11.06
CA SER A 32 -1.67 6.77 10.89
C SER A 32 -3.00 7.16 10.24
N ALA A 33 -3.40 6.49 9.16
CA ALA A 33 -4.70 6.73 8.53
C ALA A 33 -5.86 6.42 9.49
N ALA A 34 -5.80 5.31 10.23
CA ALA A 34 -6.82 4.93 11.20
C ALA A 34 -6.95 5.96 12.32
N THR A 35 -5.83 6.46 12.87
CA THR A 35 -5.85 7.51 13.91
C THR A 35 -6.47 8.80 13.38
N SER A 36 -6.11 9.23 12.17
CA SER A 36 -6.68 10.45 11.57
C SER A 36 -8.18 10.32 11.31
N ILE A 37 -8.67 9.15 10.90
CA ILE A 37 -10.11 8.91 10.68
C ILE A 37 -10.88 8.94 12.01
N VAL A 38 -10.31 8.37 13.08
CA VAL A 38 -10.93 8.36 14.41
C VAL A 38 -10.93 9.76 15.04
N GLU A 39 -9.83 10.51 14.93
CA GLU A 39 -9.74 11.89 15.43
C GLU A 39 -10.71 12.85 14.72
N ALA A 40 -11.04 12.59 13.45
CA ALA A 40 -12.03 13.35 12.70
C ALA A 40 -13.47 13.15 13.20
N GLY A 41 -13.71 12.30 14.20
CA GLY A 41 -15.04 12.07 14.78
C GLY A 41 -15.99 11.26 13.90
N ALA A 42 -15.45 10.55 12.90
CA ALA A 42 -16.24 9.71 12.01
C ALA A 42 -16.88 8.54 12.80
N HIS A 43 -18.21 8.56 12.96
CA HIS A 43 -18.96 7.52 13.67
C HIS A 43 -19.89 6.75 12.73
N ASN A 44 -20.07 5.45 13.03
CA ASN A 44 -20.99 4.54 12.34
C ASN A 44 -20.79 4.53 10.81
N VAL A 45 -21.61 5.27 10.06
CA VAL A 45 -21.62 5.28 8.60
C VAL A 45 -20.42 6.03 8.02
N ASP A 46 -20.01 7.14 8.64
CA ASP A 46 -18.90 7.96 8.13
C ASP A 46 -17.56 7.21 8.24
N LEU A 47 -17.40 6.38 9.27
CA LEU A 47 -16.24 5.51 9.42
C LEU A 47 -16.15 4.50 8.26
N ILE A 48 -17.28 3.86 7.93
CA ILE A 48 -17.35 2.88 6.84
C ILE A 48 -17.01 3.57 5.51
N VAL A 49 -17.54 4.77 5.27
CA VAL A 49 -17.25 5.54 4.05
C VAL A 49 -15.78 5.94 3.98
N ALA A 50 -15.20 6.48 5.07
CA ALA A 50 -13.81 6.89 5.12
C ALA A 50 -12.85 5.72 4.87
N VAL A 51 -13.09 4.58 5.52
CA VAL A 51 -12.31 3.35 5.30
C VAL A 51 -12.47 2.85 3.87
N THR A 52 -13.68 2.87 3.32
CA THR A 52 -13.92 2.43 1.94
C THR A 52 -13.15 3.29 0.94
N VAL A 53 -13.19 4.61 1.10
CA VAL A 53 -12.44 5.54 0.24
C VAL A 53 -10.93 5.32 0.38
N PHE A 54 -10.42 5.18 1.61
CA PHE A 54 -9.01 4.89 1.85
C PHE A 54 -8.55 3.60 1.14
N VAL A 55 -9.34 2.52 1.25
CA VAL A 55 -9.06 1.24 0.59
C VAL A 55 -9.12 1.38 -0.93
N LEU A 56 -10.11 2.08 -1.48
CA LEU A 56 -10.23 2.29 -2.92
C LEU A 56 -9.04 3.06 -3.47
N VAL A 57 -8.67 4.18 -2.84
CA VAL A 57 -7.52 4.99 -3.24
C VAL A 57 -6.22 4.18 -3.16
N GLY A 58 -6.02 3.43 -2.08
CA GLY A 58 -4.85 2.54 -1.94
C GLY A 58 -4.82 1.41 -2.97
N SER A 59 -5.99 0.92 -3.38
CA SER A 59 -6.12 -0.18 -4.34
C SER A 59 -6.03 0.27 -5.80
N CYS A 60 -6.31 1.53 -6.11
CA CYS A 60 -6.31 2.06 -7.49
C CYS A 60 -5.00 1.75 -8.25
N THR A 61 -3.85 1.92 -7.60
CA THR A 61 -2.53 1.66 -8.22
C THR A 61 -2.34 0.17 -8.53
N VAL A 62 -2.77 -0.71 -7.62
CA VAL A 62 -2.68 -2.17 -7.80
C VAL A 62 -3.64 -2.64 -8.89
N LEU A 63 -4.88 -2.15 -8.85
CA LEU A 63 -5.88 -2.43 -9.89
C LEU A 63 -5.40 -1.98 -11.27
N GLY A 64 -4.78 -0.79 -11.35
CA GLY A 64 -4.17 -0.30 -12.59
C GLY A 64 -3.10 -1.26 -13.12
N ALA A 65 -2.18 -1.73 -12.27
CA ALA A 65 -1.15 -2.69 -12.67
C ALA A 65 -1.74 -4.02 -13.15
N VAL A 66 -2.77 -4.53 -12.46
CA VAL A 66 -3.47 -5.77 -12.82
C VAL A 66 -4.18 -5.64 -14.16
N ILE A 67 -4.88 -4.53 -14.40
CA ILE A 67 -5.57 -4.25 -15.67
C ILE A 67 -4.55 -4.15 -16.82
N ILE A 68 -3.44 -3.43 -16.61
CA ILE A 68 -2.37 -3.33 -17.61
C ILE A 68 -1.79 -4.71 -17.94
N HIS A 69 -1.63 -5.57 -16.93
CA HIS A 69 -1.14 -6.93 -17.13
C HIS A 69 -2.12 -7.80 -17.92
N LEU A 70 -3.42 -7.72 -17.61
CA LEU A 70 -4.47 -8.51 -18.28
C LEU A 70 -4.72 -8.08 -19.73
N PHE A 71 -4.71 -6.77 -20.01
CA PHE A 71 -5.11 -6.23 -21.32
C PHE A 71 -3.94 -5.78 -22.21
N GLY A 72 -2.75 -5.57 -21.64
CA GLY A 72 -1.65 -4.90 -22.36
C GLY A 72 -0.77 -5.79 -23.25
N GLY A 73 -1.06 -7.10 -23.32
CA GLY A 73 -0.34 -8.05 -24.17
C GLY A 73 1.17 -8.14 -23.91
N GLN A 74 1.93 -8.64 -24.89
CA GLN A 74 3.38 -8.91 -24.77
C GLN A 74 4.22 -7.66 -24.44
N ARG A 75 3.83 -6.48 -24.96
CA ARG A 75 4.55 -5.22 -24.73
C ARG A 75 4.37 -4.71 -23.30
N ALA A 76 3.16 -4.76 -22.76
CA ALA A 76 2.94 -4.38 -21.37
C ALA A 76 3.60 -5.36 -20.40
N ALA A 77 3.62 -6.66 -20.73
CA ALA A 77 4.34 -7.65 -19.95
C ALA A 77 5.84 -7.34 -19.87
N SER A 78 6.48 -7.03 -21.01
CA SER A 78 7.91 -6.65 -21.05
C SER A 78 8.20 -5.35 -20.26
N PHE A 79 7.33 -4.34 -20.38
CA PHE A 79 7.47 -3.11 -19.62
C PHE A 79 7.32 -3.35 -18.11
N LEU A 80 6.29 -4.10 -17.70
CA LEU A 80 6.01 -4.41 -16.30
C LEU A 80 7.14 -5.25 -15.69
N ASP A 81 7.74 -6.16 -16.45
CA ASP A 81 8.87 -6.97 -16.00
C ASP A 81 10.15 -6.13 -15.86
N SER A 82 10.36 -5.13 -16.73
CA SER A 82 11.45 -4.15 -16.59
C SER A 82 11.29 -3.30 -15.32
N VAL A 83 10.06 -2.81 -15.06
CA VAL A 83 9.73 -2.07 -13.83
C VAL A 83 9.92 -2.96 -12.60
N ARG A 84 9.48 -4.21 -12.66
CA ARG A 84 9.66 -5.20 -11.58
C ARG A 84 11.14 -5.44 -11.29
N GLN A 85 11.97 -5.62 -12.31
CA GLN A 85 13.41 -5.79 -12.14
C GLN A 85 14.04 -4.56 -11.49
N PHE A 86 13.69 -3.35 -11.95
CA PHE A 86 14.14 -2.11 -11.33
C PHE A 86 13.77 -2.04 -9.84
N MET A 87 12.52 -2.38 -9.49
CA MET A 87 12.05 -2.39 -8.12
C MET A 87 12.75 -3.44 -7.25
N ILE A 88 13.05 -4.62 -7.79
CA ILE A 88 13.77 -5.68 -7.07
C ILE A 88 15.21 -5.25 -6.81
N THR A 89 15.92 -4.77 -7.84
CA THR A 89 17.31 -4.32 -7.74
C THR A 89 17.48 -3.15 -6.77
N ASN A 90 16.55 -2.19 -6.79
CA ASN A 90 16.61 -0.99 -5.96
C ASN A 90 15.76 -1.10 -4.69
N SER A 91 15.26 -2.29 -4.34
CA SER A 91 14.33 -2.51 -3.22
C SER A 91 14.83 -1.93 -1.90
N THR A 92 16.13 -2.07 -1.62
CA THR A 92 16.76 -1.49 -0.41
C THR A 92 16.70 0.03 -0.42
N VAL A 93 17.07 0.66 -1.53
CA VAL A 93 17.09 2.13 -1.67
C VAL A 93 15.68 2.68 -1.60
N ILE A 94 14.74 2.06 -2.32
CA ILE A 94 13.32 2.44 -2.31
C ILE A 94 12.78 2.35 -0.88
N THR A 95 13.04 1.24 -0.18
CA THR A 95 12.53 1.07 1.19
C THR A 95 13.14 2.09 2.15
N ALA A 96 14.43 2.38 2.04
CA ALA A 96 15.10 3.39 2.85
C ALA A 96 14.51 4.79 2.62
N ILE A 97 14.33 5.20 1.36
CA ILE A 97 13.72 6.50 1.03
C ILE A 97 12.28 6.56 1.53
N VAL A 98 11.50 5.50 1.34
CA VAL A 98 10.11 5.49 1.79
C VAL A 98 10.01 5.55 3.32
N LEU A 99 10.84 4.81 4.06
CA LEU A 99 10.87 4.91 5.52
C LEU A 99 11.30 6.30 6.00
N LEU A 100 12.25 6.94 5.31
CA LEU A 100 12.69 8.30 5.60
C LEU A 100 11.55 9.30 5.39
N LEU A 101 10.85 9.22 4.25
CA LEU A 101 9.67 10.06 3.97
C LEU A 101 8.55 9.82 4.98
N LEU A 102 8.31 8.55 5.34
CA LEU A 102 7.28 8.20 6.31
C LEU A 102 7.61 8.74 7.71
N GLY A 103 8.86 8.60 8.14
CA GLY A 103 9.34 9.18 9.40
C GLY A 103 9.24 10.70 9.42
N ALA A 104 9.64 11.37 8.33
CA ALA A 104 9.51 12.81 8.20
C ALA A 104 8.04 13.27 8.26
N ASN A 105 7.13 12.54 7.61
CA ASN A 105 5.71 12.86 7.62
C ASN A 105 5.10 12.74 9.03
N ILE A 106 5.39 11.62 9.72
CA ILE A 106 4.90 11.38 11.09
C ILE A 106 5.44 12.43 12.07
N LEU A 107 6.72 12.80 11.94
CA LEU A 107 7.31 13.87 12.74
C LEU A 107 6.63 15.22 12.45
N GLY A 108 6.34 15.52 11.17
CA GLY A 108 5.62 16.72 10.77
C GLY A 108 4.21 16.79 11.37
N ASP A 109 3.45 15.71 11.28
CA ASP A 109 2.11 15.62 11.86
C ASP A 109 2.16 15.78 13.39
N GLY A 110 3.10 15.10 14.06
CA GLY A 110 3.28 15.21 15.51
C GLY A 110 3.64 16.63 15.98
N LEU A 111 4.52 17.32 15.25
CA LEU A 111 4.87 18.72 15.54
C LEU A 111 3.69 19.67 15.33
N THR A 112 2.88 19.43 14.31
CA THR A 112 1.66 20.22 14.04
C THR A 112 0.62 20.03 15.14
N GLY A 113 0.51 18.82 15.69
CA GLY A 113 -0.36 18.51 16.83
C GLY A 113 0.05 19.19 18.14
N LEU A 114 1.36 19.40 18.39
CA LEU A 114 1.87 20.11 19.57
C LEU A 114 1.71 21.63 19.50
N GLY A 115 1.48 22.18 18.31
CA GLY A 115 1.32 23.61 18.07
C GLY A 115 -0.12 24.13 18.16
N ARG A 116 -1.09 23.27 18.48
CA ARG A 116 -2.50 23.64 18.76
C ARG A 116 -2.79 23.54 20.25
#